data_AF-A0A836WK94-F1
#
_entry.id   AF-A0A836WK94-F1
#
_cell.length_a   1.000
_cell.length_b   1.000
_cell.length_c   1.000
_cell.angle_alpha   90.00
_cell.angle_beta   90.00
_cell.angle_gamma   90.00
#
_symmetry.space_group_name_H-M   'P 1'
#
loop_
_entity.id
_entity.type
_entity.pdbx_description
1 polymer ?
#
loop_
_entity_poly.entity_id
_entity_poly.type
_entity_poly.pdbx_seq_one_letter_code
_entity_poly.pdbx_strand_id
1 'polypeptide(L)' 'MRIRIIFEPICDTVTLPIHYHYCLQGFIYRNLKPDLARELHDKGQILGKRRFKMFVFSQVLKRGRKVGEELRFAGQLGF' A
#
# COMPACT_ATOMS: atom_id res chain seq x y z
N MET A 1 4.43 4.49 15.60
CA MET A 1 3.03 4.85 15.28
C MET A 1 2.46 3.79 14.34
N ARG A 2 1.23 3.31 14.58
CA ARG A 2 0.53 2.36 13.72
C ARG A 2 -0.84 2.91 13.40
N ILE A 3 -1.19 2.95 12.12
CA ILE A 3 -2.48 3.45 11.61
C ILE A 3 -3.13 2.31 10.82
N ARG A 4 -4.45 2.20 10.90
CA ARG A 4 -5.24 1.31 10.04
C ARG A 4 -6.03 2.17 9.08
N ILE A 5 -5.86 1.93 7.78
CA ILE A 5 -6.61 2.64 6.74
C ILE A 5 -7.69 1.71 6.20
N ILE A 6 -8.92 2.20 6.11
CA ILE A 6 -10.07 1.45 5.60
C ILE A 6 -10.64 2.24 4.44
N PHE A 7 -10.80 1.58 3.30
CA PHE A 7 -11.43 2.11 2.10
C PHE A 7 -12.84 1.55 2.01
N GLU A 8 -13.79 2.46 1.87
CA GLU A 8 -15.14 2.15 1.47
C GLU A 8 -15.20 2.10 -0.06
N PRO A 9 -15.60 0.98 -0.64
CA PRO A 9 -15.58 0.85 -2.08
C PRO A 9 -16.77 1.59 -2.68
N ILE A 10 -16.55 2.23 -3.83
CA ILE A 10 -17.61 2.94 -4.55
C ILE A 10 -18.62 1.94 -5.14
N CYS A 11 -18.16 0.72 -5.45
CA CYS A 11 -18.98 -0.40 -5.93
C CYS A 11 -18.87 -1.58 -4.95
N ASP A 12 -19.76 -2.57 -5.06
CA ASP A 12 -19.77 -3.74 -4.17
C ASP A 12 -18.47 -4.56 -4.18
N THR A 13 -17.67 -4.44 -5.24
CA THR A 13 -16.42 -5.18 -5.42
C THR A 13 -15.25 -4.24 -5.72
N VAL A 14 -14.14 -4.44 -5.01
CA VAL A 14 -12.84 -3.83 -5.29
C VAL A 14 -11.99 -4.81 -6.08
N THR A 15 -11.40 -4.35 -7.17
CA THR A 15 -10.45 -5.12 -7.97
C THR A 15 -9.06 -4.52 -7.81
N LEU A 16 -8.08 -5.36 -7.46
CA LEU A 16 -6.67 -4.98 -7.40
C LEU A 16 -5.84 -5.95 -8.25
N PRO A 17 -4.74 -5.51 -8.88
CA PRO A 17 -3.82 -6.43 -9.54
C PRO A 17 -3.17 -7.37 -8.50
N ILE A 18 -2.74 -8.56 -8.90
CA ILE A 18 -2.02 -9.48 -7.99
C ILE A 18 -0.80 -8.81 -7.34
N HIS A 19 -0.12 -7.92 -8.07
CA HIS A 19 1.03 -7.15 -7.59
C HIS A 19 0.64 -5.78 -6.98
N TYR A 20 -0.50 -5.70 -6.28
CA TYR A 20 -1.04 -4.46 -5.71
C TYR A 20 -0.13 -3.72 -4.72
N HIS A 21 0.90 -4.38 -4.17
CA HIS A 21 1.86 -3.74 -3.26
C HIS A 21 2.53 -2.52 -3.90
N TYR A 22 2.81 -2.57 -5.21
CA TYR A 22 3.37 -1.41 -5.91
C TYR A 22 2.36 -0.27 -5.99
N CYS A 23 1.10 -0.58 -6.27
CA CYS A 23 0.01 0.40 -6.30
C CYS A 23 -0.19 1.05 -4.92
N LEU A 24 -0.21 0.26 -3.84
CA LEU A 24 -0.32 0.74 -2.47
C LEU A 24 0.88 1.58 -2.05
N GLN A 25 2.09 1.13 -2.37
CA GLN A 25 3.30 1.90 -2.10
C GLN A 25 3.26 3.26 -2.80
N GLY A 26 2.92 3.28 -4.10
CA GLY A 26 2.76 4.52 -4.85
C GLY A 26 1.65 5.41 -4.30
N PHE A 27 0.54 4.83 -3.87
CA PHE A 27 -0.54 5.56 -3.20
C PHE A 27 -0.07 6.22 -1.91
N ILE A 28 0.66 5.50 -1.05
CA ILE A 28 1.21 6.05 0.19
C ILE A 28 2.14 7.23 -0.14
N TYR A 29 3.11 7.05 -1.03
CA TYR A 29 4.05 8.12 -1.39
C TYR A 29 3.37 9.36 -1.99
N ARG A 30 2.34 9.18 -2.83
CA ARG A 30 1.59 10.31 -3.42
C ARG A 30 0.81 11.13 -2.41
N ASN A 31 0.48 10.55 -1.25
CA ASN A 31 -0.24 11.23 -0.17
C ASN A 31 0.69 11.79 0.92
N LEU A 32 2.01 11.62 0.78
CA LEU A 32 2.99 12.29 1.65
C LEU A 32 3.36 13.66 1.07
N LYS A 33 3.86 14.56 1.93
CA LYS A 33 4.46 15.82 1.48
C LYS A 33 5.59 15.51 0.48
N PRO A 34 5.69 16.22 -0.66
CA PRO A 34 6.63 15.89 -1.73
C PRO A 34 8.09 15.75 -1.27
N ASP A 35 8.55 16.63 -0.40
CA ASP A 35 9.93 16.59 0.13
C ASP A 35 10.18 15.37 1.00
N LEU A 36 9.22 15.03 1.87
CA LEU A 36 9.27 13.83 2.69
C LEU A 36 9.20 12.55 1.84
N ALA A 37 8.34 12.54 0.81
CA ALA A 37 8.22 11.42 -0.12
C ALA A 37 9.54 11.16 -0.85
N ARG A 38 10.17 12.22 -1.37
CA ARG A 38 11.47 12.16 -2.06
C ARG A 38 12.58 11.67 -1.12
N GLU A 39 12.64 12.20 0.10
CA GLU A 39 13.61 11.78 1.10
C GLU A 39 13.47 10.30 1.46
N LEU A 40 12.25 9.84 1.74
CA LEU A 40 11.98 8.44 2.08
C LEU A 40 12.15 7.48 0.91
N HIS A 41 11.86 7.92 -0.31
CA HIS A 41 11.95 7.07 -1.50
C HIS A 41 13.39 6.95 -2.02
N ASP A 42 14.08 8.07 -2.17
CA ASP A 42 15.37 8.13 -2.88
C ASP A 42 16.56 7.96 -1.94
N LYS A 43 16.50 8.55 -0.75
CA LYS A 43 17.58 8.46 0.24
C LYS A 43 17.35 7.29 1.18
N GLY A 44 16.14 7.18 1.71
CA GLY A 44 15.83 6.29 2.83
C GLY A 44 16.68 6.63 4.06
N GLN A 45 16.49 5.89 5.15
CA GLN A 45 17.33 6.00 6.34
C GLN A 45 18.45 4.96 6.27
N ILE A 46 19.69 5.40 6.39
CA ILE A 46 20.85 4.52 6.39
C ILE A 46 21.11 4.05 7.82
N LEU A 47 21.11 2.73 8.02
CA LEU A 47 21.60 2.11 9.25
C LEU A 47 22.69 1.11 8.87
N GLY A 48 23.94 1.50 9.15
CA GLY A 48 25.12 0.79 8.69
C GLY A 48 25.18 0.75 7.16
N LYS A 49 25.10 -0.45 6.57
CA LYS A 49 25.14 -0.67 5.12
C LYS A 49 23.75 -0.76 4.46
N ARG A 50 22.66 -0.67 5.22
CA ARG A 50 21.29 -0.88 4.73
C ARG A 50 20.53 0.44 4.63
N ARG A 51 19.75 0.60 3.55
CA ARG A 51 18.79 1.69 3.36
C ARG A 51 17.39 1.18 3.69
N PHE A 52 16.72 1.86 4.61
CA PHE A 52 15.36 1.53 5.03
C PHE A 52 14.40 2.63 4.55
N LYS A 53 13.26 2.21 4.00
CA LYS A 53 12.11 3.08 3.87
C LYS A 53 11.49 3.14 5.26
N MET A 54 11.37 4.33 5.86
CA MET A 54 10.98 4.49 7.27
C MET A 54 9.48 4.17 7.55
N PHE A 55 8.88 3.30 6.76
CA PHE A 55 7.53 2.78 6.99
C PHE A 55 7.42 1.35 6.48
N VAL A 56 6.46 0.63 7.06
CA VAL A 56 6.00 -0.68 6.61
C VAL A 56 4.48 -0.65 6.54
N PHE A 57 3.89 -1.47 5.69
CA PHE A 57 2.44 -1.62 5.59
C PHE A 57 2.09 -3.10 5.47
N SER A 58 0.88 -3.46 5.89
CA SER A 58 0.42 -4.85 5.83
C SER A 58 -0.12 -5.19 4.45
N GLN A 59 -0.35 -6.48 4.20
CA GLN A 59 -1.18 -6.91 3.08
C GLN A 59 -2.63 -6.46 3.30
N VAL A 60 -3.43 -6.49 2.23
CA VAL A 60 -4.88 -6.32 2.39
C VAL A 60 -5.40 -7.37 3.38
N LEU A 61 -6.05 -6.93 4.46
CA LEU A 61 -6.50 -7.76 5.58
C LEU A 61 -7.70 -8.68 5.25
N LYS A 62 -8.18 -8.62 4.00
CA LYS A 62 -9.34 -9.37 3.52
C LYS A 62 -8.90 -10.43 2.51
N ARG A 63 -9.55 -11.59 2.53
CA ARG A 63 -9.33 -12.63 1.52
C ARG A 63 -9.96 -12.19 0.20
N GLY A 64 -9.13 -12.03 -0.83
CA GLY A 64 -9.56 -11.80 -2.20
C GLY A 64 -9.72 -13.10 -2.98
N ARG A 65 -10.62 -13.10 -3.97
CA ARG A 65 -10.71 -14.16 -4.97
C ARG A 65 -9.81 -13.81 -6.14
N LYS A 66 -8.89 -14.71 -6.51
CA LYS A 66 -8.09 -14.56 -7.72
C LYS A 66 -8.95 -14.84 -8.94
N VAL A 67 -8.93 -13.92 -9.90
CA VAL A 67 -9.58 -14.03 -11.21
C VAL A 67 -8.57 -13.56 -12.25
N GLY A 68 -7.94 -14.49 -12.97
CA GLY A 68 -6.83 -14.17 -13.87
C GLY A 68 -5.65 -13.53 -13.12
N GLU A 69 -5.29 -12.31 -13.53
CA GLU A 69 -4.21 -11.50 -12.95
C GLU A 69 -4.68 -10.50 -11.87
N GLU A 70 -5.95 -10.62 -11.46
CA GLU A 70 -6.59 -9.72 -10.51
C GLU A 70 -7.03 -10.45 -9.24
N LEU A 71 -7.15 -9.68 -8.17
CA LEU A 71 -7.75 -10.05 -6.89
C LEU A 71 -9.01 -9.21 -6.69
N ARG A 72 -10.13 -9.88 -6.50
CA ARG A 72 -11.43 -9.26 -6.22
C ARG A 72 -11.77 -9.39 -4.74
N PHE A 73 -12.15 -8.29 -4.13
CA PHE A 73 -12.55 -8.19 -2.73
C PHE A 73 -13.97 -7.65 -2.66
N ALA A 74 -14.86 -8.30 -1.92
CA ALA A 74 -16.20 -7.76 -1.68
C ALA A 74 -16.16 -6.77 -0.51
N GLY A 75 -16.88 -5.65 -0.57
CA GLY A 75 -17.02 -4.69 0.54
C GLY A 75 -15.72 -3.99 0.97
N GLN A 76 -15.71 -3.46 2.20
CA GLN A 76 -14.60 -2.64 2.72
C GLN A 76 -13.23 -3.34 2.69
N LEU A 77 -12.20 -2.55 2.38
CA LEU A 77 -10.82 -3.00 2.22
C LEU A 77 -9.91 -2.27 3.20
N GLY A 78 -9.10 -2.98 3.97
CA GLY A 78 -8.18 -2.36 4.93
C GLY A 78 -6.79 -2.98 4.92
N PHE A 79 -5.79 -2.18 5.32
CA PHE A 79 -4.39 -2.58 5.48
C PHE A 79 -3.68 -1.77 6.59
#